data_AF-A0A3D4DG62-F1
#
_entry.id   AF-A0A3D4DG62-F1
#
_cell.length_a   1.000
_cell.length_b   1.000
_cell.length_c   1.000
_cell.angle_alpha   90.00
_cell.angle_beta   90.00
_cell.angle_gamma   90.00
#
_symmetry.space_group_name_H-M   'P 1'
#
loop_
_entity.id
_entity.type
_entity.pdbx_description
1 polymer ?
#
loop_
_entity_poly.entity_id
_entity_poly.type
_entity_poly.pdbx_seq_one_letter_code
_entity_poly.pdbx_strand_id
1 'polypeptide(L)'
;MIGGMGMKNKNVLFAVLGIIVLVVLVIGIFYHFRDRRTYTLNLPQLEKLESISLNQNEKDISINGREEMKDILYVLNGTKRVTKNESIQDAPVNIDDEIKVDFHFIEAGVSTIFVYNKNNSYYIEQPYNGIYQISGDEYNSIEKLVR
;
A
#
# COMPACT_ATOMS: atom_id res chain seq x y z
N MET A 1 24.17 6.15 -68.97
CA MET A 1 24.48 6.81 -67.68
C MET A 1 23.51 6.31 -66.63
N ILE A 2 23.87 5.25 -65.89
CA ILE A 2 23.07 4.72 -64.78
C ILE A 2 24.02 4.59 -63.60
N GLY A 3 24.05 5.60 -62.75
CA GLY A 3 24.98 5.67 -61.63
C GLY A 3 24.59 6.79 -60.69
N GLY A 4 23.60 6.54 -59.83
CA GLY A 4 23.17 7.56 -58.88
C GLY A 4 21.92 7.26 -58.05
N MET A 5 21.29 6.09 -58.18
CA MET A 5 20.02 5.79 -57.50
C MET A 5 20.15 4.78 -56.34
N GLY A 6 21.36 4.27 -56.03
CA GLY A 6 21.57 3.20 -55.04
C GLY A 6 21.99 3.62 -53.62
N MET A 7 22.60 4.80 -53.45
CA MET A 7 23.11 5.25 -52.13
C MET A 7 22.05 6.00 -51.30
N LYS A 8 21.18 6.80 -51.93
CA LYS A 8 20.13 7.56 -51.22
C LYS A 8 19.18 6.64 -50.46
N ASN A 9 18.79 5.52 -51.06
CA ASN A 9 17.79 4.61 -50.51
C ASN A 9 18.32 3.84 -49.28
N LYS A 10 19.61 3.50 -49.27
CA LYS A 10 20.27 2.84 -48.13
C LYS A 10 20.44 3.79 -46.96
N ASN A 11 20.84 5.04 -47.21
CA ASN A 11 20.97 6.06 -46.14
C ASN A 11 19.60 6.39 -45.53
N VAL A 12 18.54 6.46 -46.35
CA VAL A 12 17.16 6.61 -45.87
C VAL A 12 16.74 5.39 -45.04
N LEU A 13 17.05 4.17 -45.49
CA LEU A 13 16.77 2.94 -44.72
C LEU A 13 17.47 2.94 -43.34
N PHE A 14 18.75 3.31 -43.28
CA PHE A 14 19.48 3.40 -42.02
C PHE A 14 18.95 4.51 -41.10
N ALA A 15 18.53 5.65 -41.66
CA ALA A 15 17.89 6.72 -40.90
C ALA A 15 16.54 6.26 -40.31
N VAL A 16 15.72 5.57 -41.09
CA VAL A 16 14.44 5.00 -40.62
C VAL A 16 14.66 3.96 -39.52
N LEU A 17 15.63 3.05 -39.69
CA LEU A 17 15.99 2.07 -38.66
C LEU A 17 16.47 2.74 -37.36
N GLY A 18 17.28 3.80 -37.48
CA GLY A 18 17.74 4.58 -36.33
C GLY A 18 16.58 5.23 -35.56
N ILE A 19 15.59 5.78 -36.27
CA ILE A 19 14.39 6.36 -35.65
C ILE A 19 13.56 5.28 -34.94
N ILE A 20 13.39 4.11 -35.55
CA ILE A 20 12.64 2.99 -34.93
C ILE A 20 13.30 2.58 -33.61
N VAL A 21 14.63 2.43 -33.60
CA VAL A 21 15.38 2.09 -32.37
C VAL A 21 15.18 3.18 -31.30
N LEU A 22 15.22 4.46 -31.68
CA LEU A 22 15.01 5.57 -30.76
C LEU A 22 13.59 5.56 -30.15
N VAL A 23 12.57 5.30 -30.97
CA VAL A 23 11.18 5.19 -30.51
C VAL A 23 11.00 4.02 -29.55
N VAL A 24 11.59 2.86 -29.84
CA VAL A 24 11.55 1.69 -28.94
C VAL A 24 12.24 2.00 -27.60
N LEU A 25 13.36 2.72 -27.61
CA LEU A 25 14.03 3.15 -26.38
C LEU A 25 13.16 4.11 -25.56
N VAL A 26 12.52 5.10 -26.20
CA VAL A 26 11.62 6.04 -25.54
C VAL A 26 10.41 5.31 -24.93
N ILE A 27 9.82 4.36 -25.66
CA ILE A 27 8.73 3.51 -25.16
C ILE A 27 9.22 2.65 -23.99
N GLY A 28 10.39 2.03 -24.10
CA GLY A 28 10.96 1.21 -23.03
C GLY A 28 11.22 2.01 -21.75
N ILE A 29 11.75 3.23 -21.89
CA ILE A 29 11.91 4.19 -20.78
C ILE A 29 10.52 4.52 -20.21
N PHE A 30 9.56 4.89 -21.05
CA PHE A 30 8.22 5.25 -20.60
C PHE A 30 7.54 4.12 -19.81
N TYR A 31 7.64 2.86 -20.26
CA TYR A 31 7.15 1.70 -19.51
C TYR A 31 7.94 1.41 -18.24
N HIS A 32 9.27 1.60 -18.25
CA HIS A 32 10.10 1.43 -17.05
C HIS A 32 9.79 2.46 -15.96
N PHE A 33 9.34 3.66 -16.35
CA PHE A 33 8.92 4.72 -15.44
C PHE A 33 7.40 4.77 -15.22
N ARG A 34 6.62 3.86 -15.83
CA ARG A 34 5.17 3.82 -15.69
C ARG A 34 4.79 3.33 -14.30
N ASP A 35 4.13 4.23 -13.57
CA ASP A 35 3.56 4.13 -12.22
C ASP A 35 4.47 3.58 -11.12
N ARG A 36 5.15 4.50 -10.44
CA ARG A 36 5.82 4.28 -9.14
C ARG A 36 4.97 4.78 -7.98
N ARG A 37 3.63 4.71 -8.08
CA ARG A 37 2.79 5.08 -6.95
C ARG A 37 3.13 4.21 -5.76
N THR A 38 3.29 4.89 -4.63
CA THR A 38 3.53 4.27 -3.35
C THR A 38 2.55 4.84 -2.36
N TYR A 39 1.93 3.97 -1.59
CA TYR A 39 0.97 4.31 -0.56
C TYR A 39 1.69 4.26 0.78
N THR A 40 1.49 5.29 1.61
CA THR A 40 2.06 5.34 2.97
C THR A 40 0.94 5.16 3.97
N LEU A 41 1.13 4.29 4.97
CA LEU A 41 0.12 4.08 6.01
C LEU A 41 -0.06 5.38 6.81
N ASN A 42 -1.30 5.86 6.91
CA ASN A 42 -1.61 7.09 7.62
C ASN A 42 -2.30 6.75 8.94
N LEU A 43 -1.57 6.90 10.04
CA LEU A 43 -2.11 6.73 11.38
C LEU A 43 -2.41 8.08 12.03
N PRO A 44 -3.47 8.17 12.84
CA PRO A 44 -3.78 9.37 13.59
C PRO A 44 -2.71 9.67 14.66
N GLN A 45 -2.64 10.94 15.05
CA GLN A 45 -1.81 11.36 16.17
C GLN A 45 -2.51 11.02 17.49
N LEU A 46 -1.74 10.54 18.48
CA LEU A 46 -2.27 10.11 19.78
C LEU A 46 -3.09 11.21 20.46
N GLU A 47 -2.67 12.48 20.32
CA GLU A 47 -3.31 13.63 20.95
C GLU A 47 -4.70 13.93 20.38
N LYS A 48 -5.04 13.37 19.22
CA LYS A 48 -6.33 13.54 18.55
C LYS A 48 -7.30 12.39 18.82
N LEU A 49 -6.83 11.33 19.48
CA LEU A 49 -7.63 10.14 19.75
C LEU A 49 -8.33 10.22 21.09
N GLU A 50 -9.61 9.84 21.08
CA GLU A 50 -10.38 9.55 22.27
C GLU A 50 -10.19 8.10 22.69
N SER A 51 -10.24 7.17 21.74
CA SER A 51 -10.06 5.74 21.97
C SER A 51 -9.66 4.98 20.70
N ILE A 52 -9.22 3.74 20.88
CA ILE A 52 -9.04 2.76 19.81
C ILE A 52 -9.94 1.57 20.14
N SER A 53 -10.78 1.14 19.19
CA SER A 53 -11.54 -0.10 19.33
C SER A 53 -11.01 -1.18 18.40
N LEU A 54 -10.89 -2.40 18.93
CA LEU A 54 -10.50 -3.59 18.19
C LEU A 54 -11.69 -4.56 18.18
N ASN A 55 -12.19 -4.86 16.99
CA ASN A 55 -13.28 -5.79 16.77
C ASN A 55 -12.78 -6.99 15.94
N GLN A 56 -13.01 -8.20 16.44
CA GLN A 56 -12.72 -9.44 15.73
C GLN A 56 -13.79 -10.46 16.12
N ASN A 57 -14.56 -10.96 15.14
CA ASN A 57 -15.70 -11.83 15.39
C ASN A 57 -16.70 -11.21 16.40
N GLU A 58 -17.02 -11.91 17.49
CA GLU A 58 -17.92 -11.43 18.55
C GLU A 58 -17.22 -10.57 19.62
N LYS A 59 -15.91 -10.37 19.51
CA LYS A 59 -15.14 -9.61 20.50
C LYS A 59 -15.04 -8.16 20.08
N ASP A 60 -15.30 -7.29 21.05
CA ASP A 60 -15.22 -5.84 20.90
C ASP A 60 -14.52 -5.26 22.12
N ILE A 61 -13.33 -4.68 21.89
CA ILE A 61 -12.46 -4.16 22.94
C ILE A 61 -12.24 -2.69 22.68
N SER A 62 -12.55 -1.86 23.68
CA SER A 62 -12.31 -0.42 23.63
C SER A 62 -11.16 -0.03 24.57
N ILE A 63 -10.17 0.68 24.02
CA ILE A 63 -8.96 1.11 24.70
C ILE A 63 -8.93 2.63 24.73
N ASN A 64 -8.96 3.21 25.92
CA ASN A 64 -8.92 4.65 26.16
C ASN A 64 -7.70 5.10 26.99
N GLY A 65 -6.88 4.15 27.45
CA GLY A 65 -5.64 4.42 28.15
C GLY A 65 -4.58 4.99 27.20
N ARG A 66 -4.00 6.15 27.54
CA ARG A 66 -3.03 6.82 26.65
C ARG A 66 -1.78 6.00 26.34
N GLU A 67 -1.20 5.32 27.34
CA GLU A 67 -0.01 4.48 27.11
C GLU A 67 -0.36 3.25 26.25
N GLU A 68 -1.51 2.61 26.48
CA GLU A 68 -1.96 1.46 25.68
C GLU A 68 -2.22 1.85 24.22
N MET A 69 -2.90 2.99 23.99
CA MET A 69 -3.10 3.53 22.64
C MET A 69 -1.77 3.85 21.95
N LYS A 70 -0.80 4.41 22.69
CA LYS A 70 0.53 4.71 22.17
C LYS A 70 1.28 3.44 21.75
N ASP A 71 1.20 2.39 22.56
CA ASP A 71 1.83 1.10 22.24
C ASP A 71 1.21 0.46 21.00
N ILE A 72 -0.11 0.53 20.84
CA ILE A 72 -0.82 0.07 19.63
C ILE A 72 -0.36 0.87 18.41
N LEU A 73 -0.37 2.20 18.49
CA LEU A 73 0.11 3.06 17.40
C LEU A 73 1.58 2.78 17.05
N TYR A 74 2.42 2.50 18.04
CA TYR A 74 3.82 2.13 17.83
C TYR A 74 3.96 0.84 17.03
N VAL A 75 3.24 -0.23 17.42
CA VAL A 75 3.22 -1.50 16.69
C VAL A 75 2.65 -1.33 15.29
N LEU A 76 1.55 -0.58 15.13
CA LEU A 76 0.93 -0.35 13.83
C LEU A 76 1.79 0.50 12.90
N ASN A 77 2.53 1.48 13.43
CA ASN A 77 3.40 2.34 12.63
C ASN A 77 4.70 1.63 12.22
N GLY A 78 5.30 0.88 13.14
CA GLY A 78 6.62 0.25 13.00
C GLY A 78 7.66 1.21 12.41
N THR A 79 8.42 0.74 11.41
CA THR A 79 9.13 1.64 10.50
C THR A 79 8.17 2.10 9.42
N LYS A 80 7.92 3.42 9.34
CA LYS A 80 7.00 4.10 8.40
C LYS A 80 6.66 3.24 7.17
N ARG A 81 5.43 2.72 7.14
CA ARG A 81 5.05 1.69 6.18
C ARG A 81 4.73 2.27 4.81
N VAL A 82 5.34 1.69 3.78
CA VAL A 82 5.14 2.06 2.39
C VAL A 82 4.88 0.80 1.57
N THR A 83 3.92 0.86 0.65
CA THR A 83 3.56 -0.27 -0.23
C THR A 83 3.30 0.23 -1.65
N LYS A 84 3.35 -0.70 -2.62
CA LYS A 84 2.86 -0.47 -3.99
C LYS A 84 1.48 -1.09 -4.23
N ASN A 85 0.96 -1.82 -3.24
CA ASN A 85 -0.34 -2.47 -3.32
C ASN A 85 -1.41 -1.51 -2.81
N GLU A 86 -2.26 -1.05 -3.73
CA GLU A 86 -3.41 -0.22 -3.41
C GLU A 86 -4.52 -1.06 -2.77
N SER A 87 -5.18 -0.50 -1.76
CA SER A 87 -6.50 -0.98 -1.35
C SER A 87 -7.55 -0.10 -2.02
N ILE A 88 -8.54 -0.71 -2.68
CA ILE A 88 -9.63 -0.02 -3.38
C ILE A 88 -11.00 -0.33 -2.79
N GLN A 89 -11.02 -0.97 -1.62
CA GLN A 89 -12.22 -1.53 -0.99
C GLN A 89 -12.41 -0.95 0.40
N ASP A 90 -13.64 -1.02 0.90
CA ASP A 90 -14.00 -0.59 2.26
C ASP A 90 -13.47 -1.53 3.34
N ALA A 91 -13.29 -2.81 3.01
CA ALA A 91 -12.81 -3.87 3.89
C ALA A 91 -12.08 -4.96 3.08
N PRO A 92 -11.23 -5.79 3.73
CA PRO A 92 -10.61 -6.94 3.09
C PRO A 92 -11.65 -7.91 2.52
N VAL A 93 -11.36 -8.52 1.37
CA VAL A 93 -12.25 -9.50 0.73
C VAL A 93 -11.74 -10.92 0.91
N ASN A 94 -12.68 -11.81 1.24
CA ASN A 94 -12.43 -13.23 1.54
C ASN A 94 -11.46 -13.40 2.71
N ILE A 95 -11.63 -12.59 3.75
CA ILE A 95 -10.98 -12.68 5.05
C ILE A 95 -12.13 -12.66 6.04
N ASP A 96 -12.23 -13.67 6.90
CA ASP A 96 -13.34 -13.81 7.86
C ASP A 96 -12.88 -13.52 9.30
N ASP A 97 -11.56 -13.54 9.55
CA ASP A 97 -10.93 -13.40 10.85
C ASP A 97 -10.09 -12.12 10.99
N GLU A 98 -10.42 -11.07 10.22
CA GLU A 98 -9.76 -9.78 10.33
C GLU A 98 -10.05 -9.09 11.67
N ILE A 99 -9.04 -8.40 12.17
CA ILE A 99 -9.16 -7.48 13.29
C ILE A 99 -9.44 -6.11 12.70
N LYS A 100 -10.67 -5.62 12.85
CA LYS A 100 -11.03 -4.25 12.54
C LYS A 100 -10.53 -3.34 13.65
N VAL A 101 -9.70 -2.36 13.30
CA VAL A 101 -9.16 -1.37 14.24
C VAL A 101 -9.73 -0.01 13.87
N ASP A 102 -10.60 0.51 14.74
CA ASP A 102 -11.24 1.81 14.59
C ASP A 102 -10.59 2.82 15.56
N PHE A 103 -10.15 3.94 15.00
CA PHE A 103 -9.59 5.06 15.73
C PHE A 103 -10.66 6.14 15.91
N HIS A 104 -11.13 6.34 17.14
CA HIS A 104 -12.16 7.34 17.46
C HIS A 104 -11.50 8.66 17.81
N PHE A 105 -11.89 9.73 17.11
CA PHE A 105 -11.31 11.06 17.30
C PHE A 105 -12.09 11.90 18.30
N ILE A 106 -11.37 12.73 19.07
CA ILE A 106 -11.95 13.69 20.02
C ILE A 106 -12.90 14.67 19.32
N GLU A 107 -12.54 15.14 18.11
CA GLU A 107 -13.31 16.11 17.32
C GLU A 107 -14.35 15.43 16.40
N ALA A 108 -14.82 14.23 16.78
CA ALA A 108 -15.69 13.34 16.03
C ALA A 108 -15.07 12.72 14.76
N GLY A 109 -15.61 11.57 14.37
CA GLY A 109 -15.15 10.79 13.22
C GLY A 109 -14.41 9.51 13.63
N VAL A 110 -14.26 8.60 12.67
CA VAL A 110 -13.58 7.32 12.85
C VAL A 110 -12.68 7.09 11.64
N SER A 111 -11.45 6.67 11.88
CA SER A 111 -10.56 6.10 10.86
C SER A 111 -10.47 4.60 11.09
N THR A 112 -10.48 3.81 10.03
CA THR A 112 -10.47 2.35 10.13
C THR A 112 -9.27 1.78 9.40
N ILE A 113 -8.65 0.75 9.99
CA ILE A 113 -7.75 -0.17 9.31
C ILE A 113 -8.13 -1.61 9.67
N PHE A 114 -7.64 -2.56 8.90
CA PHE A 114 -7.85 -3.98 9.14
C PHE A 114 -6.51 -4.69 9.28
N VAL A 115 -6.41 -5.62 10.22
CA VAL A 115 -5.21 -6.45 10.44
C VAL A 115 -5.60 -7.91 10.27
N TYR A 116 -4.91 -8.64 9.40
CA TYR A 116 -5.31 -10.01 9.08
C TYR A 116 -4.15 -10.89 8.60
N ASN A 117 -4.40 -12.21 8.60
CA ASN A 117 -3.57 -13.21 7.95
C ASN A 117 -4.19 -13.60 6.60
N LYS A 118 -3.36 -13.71 5.57
CA LYS A 118 -3.74 -14.32 4.29
C LYS A 118 -2.57 -15.13 3.75
N ASN A 119 -2.80 -16.40 3.47
CA ASN A 119 -1.80 -17.30 2.87
C ASN A 119 -0.44 -17.30 3.61
N ASN A 120 -0.46 -17.47 4.94
CA ASN A 120 0.74 -17.47 5.81
C ASN A 120 1.52 -16.14 5.83
N SER A 121 0.90 -15.05 5.39
CA SER A 121 1.45 -13.69 5.45
C SER A 121 0.48 -12.79 6.20
N TYR A 122 1.01 -11.72 6.80
CA TYR A 122 0.24 -10.83 7.66
C TYR A 122 0.20 -9.43 7.07
N TYR A 123 -0.94 -8.76 7.21
CA TYR A 123 -1.19 -7.49 6.55
C TYR A 123 -1.90 -6.50 7.47
N ILE A 124 -1.61 -5.22 7.25
CA ILE A 124 -2.47 -4.09 7.59
C ILE A 124 -3.07 -3.59 6.28
N GLU A 125 -4.38 -3.44 6.19
CA GLU A 125 -5.06 -2.81 5.07
C GLU A 125 -5.74 -1.53 5.55
N GLN A 126 -5.40 -0.41 4.90
CA GLN A 126 -6.10 0.86 5.06
C GLN A 126 -6.98 1.08 3.83
N PRO A 127 -8.32 1.13 4.00
CA PRO A 127 -9.26 1.36 2.90
C PRO A 127 -8.88 2.55 2.04
N TYR A 128 -9.00 2.40 0.72
CA TYR A 128 -8.68 3.43 -0.28
C TYR A 128 -7.26 4.02 -0.18
N ASN A 129 -6.32 3.28 0.41
CA ASN A 129 -4.92 3.67 0.49
C ASN A 129 -4.00 2.51 0.11
N GLY A 130 -3.76 1.56 1.01
CA GLY A 130 -2.75 0.53 0.75
C GLY A 130 -2.85 -0.70 1.63
N ILE A 131 -2.21 -1.77 1.14
CA ILE A 131 -2.06 -3.06 1.81
C ILE A 131 -0.58 -3.23 2.17
N TYR A 132 -0.28 -3.23 3.47
CA TYR A 132 1.05 -3.22 4.05
C TYR A 132 1.35 -4.58 4.66
N GLN A 133 2.38 -5.26 4.18
CA GLN A 133 2.84 -6.50 4.80
C GLN A 133 3.52 -6.20 6.13
N ILE A 134 3.22 -6.98 7.16
CA ILE A 134 3.83 -6.91 8.50
C ILE A 134 4.42 -8.25 8.91
N SER A 135 5.27 -8.24 9.93
CA SER A 135 5.82 -9.46 10.52
C SER A 135 4.77 -10.21 11.36
N GLY A 136 5.00 -11.50 11.58
CA GLY A 136 4.17 -12.29 12.49
C GLY A 136 4.21 -11.78 13.92
N ASP A 137 5.35 -11.25 14.38
CA ASP A 137 5.48 -10.68 15.74
C ASP A 137 4.64 -9.41 15.91
N GLU A 138 4.60 -8.55 14.90
CA GLU A 138 3.73 -7.37 14.87
C GLU A 138 2.24 -7.79 14.85
N TYR A 139 1.87 -8.76 14.01
CA TYR A 139 0.51 -9.30 13.97
C TYR A 139 0.08 -9.87 15.33
N ASN A 140 0.89 -10.76 15.91
CA ASN A 140 0.63 -11.39 17.21
C ASN A 140 0.52 -10.35 18.33
N SER A 141 1.24 -9.23 18.23
CA SER A 141 1.17 -8.14 19.22
C SER A 141 -0.18 -7.42 19.22
N ILE A 142 -0.88 -7.38 18.09
CA ILE A 142 -2.24 -6.84 17.99
C ILE A 142 -3.26 -7.93 18.31
N GLU A 143 -3.11 -9.11 17.71
CA GLU A 143 -4.03 -10.24 17.86
C GLU A 143 -4.18 -10.68 19.32
N LYS A 144 -3.11 -10.67 20.13
CA LYS A 144 -3.20 -11.02 21.55
C LYS A 144 -4.16 -10.12 22.36
N LEU A 145 -4.46 -8.91 21.87
CA LEU A 145 -5.39 -8.01 22.52
C LEU A 145 -6.82 -8.52 22.39
N VAL A 146 -7.15 -9.16 21.27
CA VAL A 146 -8.48 -9.72 20.94
C VAL A 146 -8.55 -11.24 21.11
N ARG A 147 -7.52 -11.89 21.66
CA ARG A 147 -7.50 -13.34 21.92
C ARG A 147 -8.24 -13.77 23.18
#